data_AF-A0ABD0YR01-F1
#
_entry.id   AF-A0ABD0YR01-F1
#
_cell.length_a   1.000
_cell.length_b   1.000
_cell.length_c   1.000
_cell.angle_alpha   90.00
_cell.angle_beta   90.00
_cell.angle_gamma   90.00
#
_symmetry.space_group_name_H-M   'P 1'
#
loop_
_entity.id
_entity.type
_entity.pdbx_description
1 polymer ?
#
loop_
_entity_poly.entity_id
_entity_poly.type
_entity_poly.pdbx_seq_one_letter_code
_entity_poly.pdbx_strand_id
1 'polypeptide(L)'
;MASLERAIWNWMDTYPDEFADVQQKSNEELAKCADCLFDILDSCADTKKCRVSAWPLQIMLLIFSPKVFEEIINADAGAPCSPRHSKKKQFVESVKRAIGPHGTSKQLTEAAAVTCVKLCKASTYISRNSTNVTFTLIITQPRLSWWPQIDVVYSKSSELRSMFTDTLNKVTQGCISHTTLRMIQSLTLKSKDSTSKLKERNEEVPGYRALLFWMVRLIHADPMLMLNNQGKAGHEIQSSTLELINGLVSLVHQPTMPDVAQEAMEALLVLHQPEKIEVWNPEAPINTFWDVR
;
A
#
# COMPACT_ATOMS: atom_id res chain seq x y z
N MET A 1 8.92 1.91 -18.42
CA MET A 1 8.63 0.91 -17.37
C MET A 1 7.15 0.90 -16.98
N ALA A 2 6.59 2.03 -16.53
CA ALA A 2 5.17 2.11 -16.10
C ALA A 2 4.14 1.67 -17.16
N SER A 3 4.35 1.93 -18.45
CA SER A 3 3.41 1.51 -19.51
C SER A 3 3.33 -0.01 -19.69
N LEU A 4 4.47 -0.70 -19.58
CA LEU A 4 4.51 -2.17 -19.67
C LEU A 4 3.90 -2.80 -18.43
N GLU A 5 4.23 -2.27 -17.26
CA GLU A 5 3.63 -2.71 -16.00
C GLU A 5 2.10 -2.59 -16.02
N ARG A 6 1.58 -1.46 -16.51
CA ARG A 6 0.14 -1.25 -16.69
C ARG A 6 -0.46 -2.22 -17.70
N ALA A 7 0.23 -2.51 -18.80
CA ALA A 7 -0.25 -3.49 -19.78
C ALA A 7 -0.37 -4.89 -19.17
N ILE A 8 0.61 -5.31 -18.36
CA ILE A 8 0.57 -6.59 -17.63
C ILE A 8 -0.64 -6.63 -16.68
N TRP A 9 -0.83 -5.58 -15.88
CA TRP A 9 -1.98 -5.49 -14.96
C TRP A 9 -3.31 -5.53 -15.70
N ASN A 10 -3.45 -4.74 -16.77
CA ASN A 10 -4.66 -4.71 -17.56
C ASN A 10 -4.98 -6.07 -18.17
N TRP A 11 -3.97 -6.82 -18.64
CA TRP A 11 -4.17 -8.17 -19.15
C TRP A 11 -4.61 -9.12 -18.03
N MET A 12 -3.98 -9.09 -16.85
CA MET A 12 -4.40 -9.89 -15.70
C MET A 12 -5.83 -9.56 -15.22
N ASP A 13 -6.21 -8.28 -15.25
CA ASP A 13 -7.54 -7.80 -14.88
C ASP A 13 -8.60 -8.20 -15.92
N THR A 14 -8.25 -8.20 -17.21
CA THR A 14 -9.19 -8.50 -18.30
C THR A 14 -9.33 -10.00 -18.56
N TYR A 15 -8.24 -10.76 -18.40
CA TYR A 15 -8.14 -12.18 -18.74
C TYR A 15 -7.52 -13.00 -17.59
N PRO A 16 -8.16 -13.05 -16.41
CA PRO A 16 -7.62 -13.77 -15.24
C PRO A 16 -7.45 -15.28 -15.48
N ASP A 17 -8.32 -15.89 -16.29
CA ASP A 17 -8.25 -17.32 -16.62
C ASP A 17 -7.03 -17.65 -17.49
N GLU A 18 -6.68 -16.78 -18.46
CA GLU A 18 -5.46 -16.94 -19.27
C GLU A 18 -4.21 -16.86 -18.41
N PHE A 19 -4.20 -15.94 -17.43
CA PHE A 19 -3.11 -15.83 -16.48
C PHE A 19 -2.99 -17.10 -15.61
N ALA A 20 -4.11 -17.64 -15.11
CA ALA A 20 -4.09 -18.90 -14.37
C ALA A 20 -3.55 -20.07 -15.21
N ASP A 21 -3.89 -20.11 -16.51
CA ASP A 21 -3.40 -21.10 -17.46
C ASP A 21 -1.88 -20.99 -17.72
N VAL A 22 -1.36 -19.76 -17.86
CA VAL A 22 0.09 -19.50 -17.99
C VAL A 22 0.85 -20.03 -16.78
N GLN A 23 0.25 -19.94 -15.60
CA GLN A 23 0.84 -20.41 -14.36
C GLN A 23 0.84 -21.94 -14.33
N GLN A 24 -0.23 -22.61 -14.74
CA GLN A 24 -0.31 -24.07 -14.69
C GLN A 24 0.51 -24.78 -15.78
N LYS A 25 0.40 -24.31 -17.03
CA LYS A 25 0.96 -25.01 -18.21
C LYS A 25 2.35 -24.51 -18.61
N SER A 26 2.81 -23.40 -18.02
CA SER A 26 4.04 -22.67 -18.36
C SER A 26 4.15 -22.31 -19.84
N ASN A 27 4.04 -21.03 -20.17
CA ASN A 27 4.29 -20.55 -21.53
C ASN A 27 5.79 -20.27 -21.71
N GLU A 28 6.50 -21.17 -22.42
CA GLU A 28 7.96 -21.05 -22.58
C GLU A 28 8.40 -19.83 -23.39
N GLU A 29 7.62 -19.40 -24.38
CA GLU A 29 7.94 -18.21 -25.19
C GLU A 29 7.77 -16.93 -24.37
N LEU A 30 6.66 -16.83 -23.63
CA LEU A 30 6.43 -15.72 -22.70
C LEU A 30 7.49 -15.66 -21.61
N ALA A 31 7.86 -16.82 -21.03
CA ALA A 31 8.93 -16.91 -20.04
C ALA A 31 10.28 -16.48 -20.61
N LYS A 32 10.61 -16.85 -21.87
CA LYS A 32 11.83 -16.38 -22.55
C LYS A 32 11.80 -14.87 -22.77
N CYS A 33 10.67 -14.31 -23.21
CA CYS A 33 10.52 -12.86 -23.38
C CYS A 33 10.64 -12.10 -22.06
N ALA A 34 10.00 -12.60 -21.00
CA ALA A 34 10.08 -12.02 -19.66
C ALA A 34 11.51 -12.07 -19.10
N ASP A 35 12.23 -13.18 -19.33
CA ASP A 35 13.63 -13.34 -18.95
C ASP A 35 14.54 -12.34 -19.67
N CYS A 36 14.39 -12.19 -20.99
CA CYS A 36 15.16 -11.21 -21.75
C CYS A 36 14.89 -9.77 -21.27
N LEU A 37 13.63 -9.42 -21.03
CA LEU A 37 13.27 -8.11 -20.48
C LEU A 37 13.82 -7.88 -19.09
N PHE A 38 13.82 -8.92 -18.24
CA PHE A 38 14.42 -8.87 -16.92
C PHE A 38 15.93 -8.59 -17.01
N ASP A 39 16.66 -9.30 -17.85
CA ASP A 39 18.10 -9.11 -18.04
C ASP A 39 18.44 -7.70 -18.55
N ILE A 40 17.62 -7.14 -19.45
CA ILE A 40 17.78 -5.76 -19.93
C ILE A 40 17.58 -4.77 -18.77
N LEU A 41 16.53 -4.94 -17.97
CA LEU A 41 16.25 -4.07 -16.81
C LEU A 41 17.35 -4.18 -15.75
N ASP A 42 17.86 -5.39 -15.51
CA ASP A 42 18.95 -5.65 -14.58
C ASP A 42 20.26 -4.99 -15.04
N SER A 43 20.60 -5.10 -16.33
CA SER A 43 21.75 -4.42 -16.91
C SER A 43 21.61 -2.90 -16.90
N CYS A 44 20.39 -2.36 -16.96
CA CYS A 44 20.14 -0.92 -16.89
C CYS A 44 20.17 -0.38 -15.43
N ALA A 45 20.23 -1.25 -14.43
CA ALA A 45 20.16 -0.91 -13.00
C ALA A 45 21.50 -0.46 -12.39
N ASP A 46 22.45 -0.01 -13.21
CA ASP A 46 23.76 0.52 -12.80
C ASP A 46 23.64 1.74 -11.87
N THR A 47 22.57 2.52 -12.04
CA THR A 47 22.27 3.65 -11.15
C THR A 47 21.23 3.27 -10.10
N LYS A 48 21.41 3.76 -8.86
CA LYS A 48 20.42 3.60 -7.77
C LYS A 48 19.02 4.05 -8.20
N LYS A 49 18.93 5.14 -8.98
CA LYS A 49 17.64 5.69 -9.46
C LYS A 49 16.93 4.76 -10.45
N CYS A 50 17.66 4.20 -11.43
CA CYS A 50 17.09 3.26 -12.39
C CYS A 50 16.64 1.96 -11.71
N ARG A 51 17.45 1.48 -10.76
CA ARG A 51 17.16 0.29 -9.94
C ARG A 51 15.84 0.40 -9.17
N VAL A 52 15.64 1.49 -8.44
CA VAL A 52 14.41 1.77 -7.67
C VAL A 52 13.17 1.74 -8.58
N SER A 53 13.27 2.26 -9.80
CA SER A 53 12.17 2.27 -10.76
C SER A 53 11.91 0.94 -11.47
N ALA A 54 12.94 0.08 -11.55
CA ALA A 54 12.89 -1.17 -12.31
C ALA A 54 12.33 -2.34 -11.47
N TRP A 55 12.56 -2.34 -10.15
CA TRP A 55 12.16 -3.42 -9.25
C TRP A 55 10.68 -3.83 -9.35
N PRO A 56 9.71 -2.88 -9.40
CA PRO A 56 8.31 -3.25 -9.52
C PRO A 56 7.97 -3.94 -10.84
N LEU A 57 8.65 -3.60 -11.94
CA LEU A 57 8.47 -4.29 -13.22
C LEU A 57 9.23 -5.63 -13.25
N GLN A 58 10.43 -5.68 -12.68
CA GLN A 58 11.23 -6.90 -12.59
C GLN A 58 10.47 -8.01 -11.85
N ILE A 59 9.79 -7.71 -10.74
CA ILE A 59 8.97 -8.72 -10.05
C ILE A 59 7.77 -9.17 -10.89
N MET A 60 7.12 -8.25 -11.62
CA MET A 60 5.99 -8.59 -12.49
C MET A 60 6.42 -9.52 -13.63
N LEU A 61 7.64 -9.35 -14.15
CA LEU A 61 8.21 -10.24 -15.16
C LEU A 61 8.51 -11.63 -14.58
N LEU A 62 9.02 -11.70 -13.34
CA LEU A 62 9.29 -12.97 -12.66
C LEU A 62 8.03 -13.83 -12.49
N ILE A 63 6.86 -13.19 -12.33
CA ILE A 63 5.59 -13.89 -12.14
C ILE A 63 5.24 -14.75 -13.35
N PHE A 64 5.66 -14.39 -14.57
CA PHE A 64 5.45 -15.24 -15.76
C PHE A 64 6.29 -16.51 -15.79
N SER A 65 7.28 -16.63 -14.90
CA SER A 65 8.22 -17.75 -14.84
C SER A 65 8.17 -18.40 -13.46
N PRO A 66 7.09 -19.13 -13.10
CA PRO A 66 6.92 -19.72 -11.77
C PRO A 66 8.11 -20.59 -11.34
N LYS A 67 8.70 -21.37 -12.26
CA LYS A 67 9.92 -22.19 -12.02
C LYS A 67 11.07 -21.43 -11.35
N VAL A 68 11.20 -20.13 -11.61
CA VAL A 68 12.23 -19.27 -10.98
C VAL A 68 12.04 -19.23 -9.47
N PHE A 69 10.82 -19.02 -9.00
CA PHE A 69 10.54 -18.94 -7.57
C PHE A 69 10.71 -20.29 -6.87
N GLU A 70 10.33 -21.38 -7.54
CA GLU A 70 10.53 -22.74 -7.04
C GLU A 70 12.03 -23.03 -6.80
N GLU A 71 12.87 -22.72 -7.78
CA GLU A 71 14.31 -22.88 -7.64
C GLU A 71 14.93 -21.96 -6.59
N ILE A 72 14.44 -20.72 -6.47
CA ILE A 72 14.89 -19.79 -5.42
C ILE A 72 14.58 -20.36 -4.03
N ILE A 73 13.35 -20.84 -3.80
CA ILE A 73 12.91 -21.41 -2.53
C ILE A 73 13.68 -22.69 -2.21
N ASN A 74 13.80 -23.61 -3.17
CA ASN A 74 14.57 -24.84 -3.00
C ASN A 74 16.04 -24.53 -2.69
N ALA A 75 16.60 -23.48 -3.28
CA ALA A 75 17.95 -23.05 -3.01
C ALA A 75 18.14 -22.41 -1.63
N ASP A 76 17.09 -21.86 -1.02
CA ASP A 76 17.11 -21.43 0.38
C ASP A 76 17.09 -22.65 1.34
N ALA A 77 16.55 -23.79 0.90
CA ALA A 77 16.59 -25.07 1.60
C ALA A 77 17.88 -25.90 1.36
N GLY A 78 18.86 -25.33 0.64
CA GLY A 78 20.16 -25.96 0.38
C GLY A 78 20.30 -26.66 -0.97
N ALA A 79 19.29 -26.61 -1.86
CA ALA A 79 19.41 -27.13 -3.22
C ALA A 79 20.26 -26.21 -4.13
N PRO A 80 20.91 -26.74 -5.17
CA PRO A 80 21.58 -25.91 -6.17
C PRO A 80 20.55 -25.09 -6.99
N CYS A 81 20.80 -23.80 -7.14
CA CYS A 81 20.03 -22.92 -8.04
C CYS A 81 20.65 -22.91 -9.43
N SER A 82 19.83 -22.96 -10.49
CA SER A 82 20.33 -22.90 -11.87
C SER A 82 21.11 -21.61 -12.13
N PRO A 83 22.23 -21.65 -12.89
CA PRO A 83 22.94 -20.45 -13.32
C PRO A 83 22.02 -19.43 -14.03
N ARG A 84 20.99 -19.92 -14.75
CA ARG A 84 19.98 -19.08 -15.41
C ARG A 84 19.16 -18.24 -14.42
N HIS A 85 18.97 -18.73 -13.20
CA HIS A 85 18.18 -18.06 -12.17
C HIS A 85 19.02 -17.31 -11.15
N SER A 86 20.36 -17.37 -11.25
CA SER A 86 21.26 -16.71 -10.30
C SER A 86 21.02 -15.21 -10.18
N LYS A 87 20.86 -14.47 -11.29
CA LYS A 87 20.56 -13.03 -11.25
C LYS A 87 19.19 -12.74 -10.64
N LYS A 88 18.18 -13.54 -10.98
CA LYS A 88 16.82 -13.41 -10.43
C LYS A 88 16.81 -13.68 -8.93
N LYS A 89 17.56 -14.68 -8.47
CA LYS A 89 17.81 -14.95 -7.05
C LYS A 89 18.46 -13.72 -6.39
N GLN A 90 19.53 -13.18 -6.96
CA GLN A 90 20.19 -11.98 -6.42
C GLN A 90 19.27 -10.76 -6.36
N PHE A 91 18.39 -10.58 -7.34
CA PHE A 91 17.35 -9.55 -7.32
C PHE A 91 16.39 -9.76 -6.15
N VAL A 92 15.84 -10.96 -5.99
CA VAL A 92 14.94 -11.27 -4.86
C VAL A 92 15.67 -11.04 -3.54
N GLU A 93 16.91 -11.50 -3.38
CA GLU A 93 17.75 -11.22 -2.21
C GLU A 93 18.00 -9.73 -1.96
N SER A 94 18.10 -8.93 -3.02
CA SER A 94 18.24 -7.47 -2.91
C SER A 94 16.97 -6.81 -2.40
N VAL A 95 15.80 -7.27 -2.87
CA VAL A 95 14.50 -6.85 -2.35
C VAL A 95 14.36 -7.26 -0.89
N LYS A 96 14.69 -8.52 -0.53
CA LYS A 96 14.71 -9.01 0.86
C LYS A 96 15.54 -8.10 1.78
N ARG A 97 16.78 -7.81 1.36
CA ARG A 97 17.71 -6.98 2.14
C ARG A 97 17.23 -5.55 2.32
N ALA A 98 16.53 -4.99 1.32
CA ALA A 98 16.06 -3.61 1.37
C ALA A 98 14.88 -3.38 2.35
N ILE A 99 14.15 -4.45 2.70
CA ILE A 99 13.02 -4.40 3.65
C ILE A 99 13.45 -4.86 5.05
N GLY A 100 14.62 -5.48 5.18
CA GLY A 100 15.16 -5.89 6.48
C GLY A 100 15.37 -4.73 7.45
N PRO A 101 15.50 -5.02 8.77
CA PRO A 101 15.61 -4.02 9.84
C PRO A 101 16.83 -3.08 9.71
N HIS A 102 17.77 -3.38 8.83
CA HIS A 102 18.95 -2.56 8.52
C HIS A 102 18.92 -2.00 7.09
N GLY A 103 17.76 -1.56 6.62
CA GLY A 103 17.59 -0.92 5.31
C GLY A 103 18.50 0.31 5.15
N THR A 104 19.35 0.31 4.13
CA THR A 104 20.40 1.34 3.93
C THR A 104 19.90 2.61 3.23
N SER A 105 18.69 2.60 2.65
CA SER A 105 18.13 3.74 1.92
C SER A 105 16.60 3.72 1.92
N LYS A 106 15.99 4.80 2.41
CA LYS A 106 14.52 5.00 2.41
C LYS A 106 13.89 4.75 1.04
N GLN A 107 14.51 5.25 -0.04
CA GLN A 107 14.01 5.07 -1.41
C GLN A 107 14.06 3.61 -1.88
N LEU A 108 15.09 2.85 -1.49
CA LEU A 108 15.16 1.42 -1.81
C LEU A 108 14.14 0.63 -1.01
N THR A 109 13.93 0.97 0.27
CA THR A 109 12.91 0.35 1.10
C THR A 109 11.50 0.60 0.56
N GLU A 110 11.19 1.83 0.13
CA GLU A 110 9.92 2.16 -0.51
C GLU A 110 9.71 1.37 -1.81
N ALA A 111 10.72 1.30 -2.69
CA ALA A 111 10.62 0.50 -3.91
C ALA A 111 10.48 -0.99 -3.63
N ALA A 112 11.17 -1.51 -2.62
CA ALA A 112 11.05 -2.90 -2.21
C ALA A 112 9.64 -3.20 -1.69
N ALA A 113 9.08 -2.32 -0.86
CA ALA A 113 7.71 -2.44 -0.36
C ALA A 113 6.70 -2.44 -1.52
N VAL A 114 6.82 -1.51 -2.48
CA VAL A 114 5.97 -1.48 -3.68
C VAL A 114 6.09 -2.78 -4.49
N THR A 115 7.30 -3.31 -4.62
CA THR A 115 7.59 -4.57 -5.30
C THR A 115 6.88 -5.75 -4.61
N CYS A 116 6.97 -5.83 -3.28
CA CYS A 116 6.26 -6.84 -2.49
C CYS A 116 4.74 -6.72 -2.60
N VAL A 117 4.17 -5.51 -2.53
CA VAL A 117 2.73 -5.28 -2.69
C VAL A 117 2.24 -5.75 -4.07
N LYS A 118 3.01 -5.51 -5.14
CA LYS A 118 2.66 -6.00 -6.48
C LYS A 118 2.65 -7.51 -6.57
N LEU A 119 3.64 -8.16 -5.97
CA LEU A 119 3.67 -9.62 -5.86
C LEU A 119 2.44 -10.13 -5.10
N CYS A 120 2.05 -9.49 -3.98
CA CYS A 120 0.82 -9.79 -3.23
C CYS A 120 -0.47 -9.54 -4.02
N LYS A 121 -0.51 -8.52 -4.87
CA LYS A 121 -1.68 -8.28 -5.72
C LYS A 121 -1.78 -9.35 -6.79
N ALA A 122 -0.68 -9.68 -7.47
CA ALA A 122 -0.70 -10.70 -8.52
C ALA A 122 -1.11 -12.07 -7.95
N SER A 123 -0.71 -12.31 -6.71
CA SER A 123 -1.13 -13.35 -5.79
C SER A 123 -2.63 -13.67 -5.79
N THR A 124 -3.49 -12.66 -5.97
CA THR A 124 -4.94 -12.86 -5.89
C THR A 124 -5.55 -13.42 -7.17
N TYR A 125 -4.80 -13.49 -8.27
CA TYR A 125 -5.30 -13.91 -9.58
C TYR A 125 -5.09 -15.40 -9.86
N ILE A 126 -4.49 -16.15 -8.94
CA ILE A 126 -4.29 -17.59 -9.10
C ILE A 126 -5.28 -18.35 -8.22
N SER A 127 -5.99 -19.28 -8.84
CA SER A 127 -7.01 -20.10 -8.18
C SER A 127 -6.41 -20.99 -7.08
N ARG A 128 -7.04 -20.99 -5.89
CA ARG A 128 -6.63 -21.80 -4.70
C ARG A 128 -6.52 -23.30 -4.97
N ASN A 129 -7.17 -23.79 -6.03
CA ASN A 129 -7.23 -25.21 -6.38
C ASN A 129 -6.23 -25.62 -7.47
N SER A 130 -5.38 -24.69 -7.93
CA SER A 130 -4.34 -25.01 -8.92
C SER A 130 -3.24 -25.83 -8.27
N THR A 131 -2.89 -26.95 -8.88
CA THR A 131 -1.69 -27.76 -8.57
C THR A 131 -0.38 -27.01 -8.79
N ASN A 132 -0.41 -25.69 -9.05
CA ASN A 132 0.75 -24.83 -9.06
C ASN A 132 1.23 -24.62 -7.60
N VAL A 133 2.06 -25.58 -7.16
CA VAL A 133 2.71 -25.61 -5.85
C VAL A 133 3.52 -24.33 -5.64
N THR A 134 4.10 -23.76 -6.68
CA THR A 134 5.04 -22.64 -6.58
C THR A 134 4.40 -21.35 -6.09
N PHE A 135 3.24 -20.99 -6.62
CA PHE A 135 2.55 -19.78 -6.19
C PHE A 135 1.82 -19.94 -4.86
N THR A 136 1.24 -21.13 -4.67
CA THR A 136 0.70 -21.57 -3.38
C THR A 136 1.80 -21.52 -2.31
N LEU A 137 3.06 -21.89 -2.59
CA LEU A 137 4.18 -21.74 -1.65
C LEU A 137 4.58 -20.28 -1.39
N ILE A 138 4.53 -19.39 -2.39
CA ILE A 138 4.86 -17.96 -2.21
C ILE A 138 3.83 -17.24 -1.32
N ILE A 139 2.57 -17.68 -1.34
CA ILE A 139 1.44 -16.89 -0.80
C ILE A 139 0.65 -17.61 0.30
N THR A 140 0.56 -18.94 0.24
CA THR A 140 -0.15 -19.75 1.25
C THR A 140 0.79 -20.36 2.29
N GLN A 141 2.12 -20.29 2.14
CA GLN A 141 2.99 -20.44 3.31
C GLN A 141 2.98 -19.11 4.08
N PRO A 142 2.33 -19.05 5.26
CA PRO A 142 2.67 -17.99 6.18
C PRO A 142 4.12 -18.24 6.61
N ARG A 143 4.97 -17.20 6.53
CA ARG A 143 6.33 -17.14 7.11
C ARG A 143 7.47 -17.71 6.26
N LEU A 144 7.65 -17.22 5.03
CA LEU A 144 9.04 -17.01 4.61
C LEU A 144 9.65 -16.03 5.62
N SER A 145 10.67 -16.46 6.38
CA SER A 145 11.26 -15.67 7.48
C SER A 145 11.81 -14.31 7.05
N TRP A 146 12.10 -14.17 5.75
CA TRP A 146 12.54 -12.94 5.10
C TRP A 146 11.40 -12.05 4.63
N TRP A 147 10.17 -12.55 4.60
CA TRP A 147 9.02 -11.79 4.14
C TRP A 147 8.79 -10.62 5.11
N PRO A 148 8.52 -9.40 4.60
CA PRO A 148 8.23 -8.26 5.46
C PRO A 148 7.06 -8.64 6.35
N GLN A 149 7.34 -8.80 7.64
CA GLN A 149 6.26 -8.87 8.60
C GLN A 149 5.59 -7.51 8.59
N ILE A 150 4.27 -7.51 8.67
CA ILE A 150 3.47 -6.29 8.72
C ILE A 150 3.93 -5.35 9.86
N ASP A 151 4.61 -5.90 10.87
CA ASP A 151 5.36 -5.19 11.91
C ASP A 151 6.27 -4.07 11.39
N VAL A 152 6.92 -4.24 10.23
CA VAL A 152 7.76 -3.19 9.63
C VAL A 152 6.90 -2.00 9.21
N VAL A 153 5.67 -2.24 8.73
CA VAL A 153 4.70 -1.20 8.38
C VAL A 153 4.11 -0.57 9.63
N TYR A 154 3.93 -1.34 10.71
CA TYR A 154 3.52 -0.80 12.01
C TYR A 154 4.52 0.22 12.57
N SER A 155 5.81 0.13 12.22
CA SER A 155 6.78 1.19 12.56
C SER A 155 6.50 2.54 11.87
N LYS A 156 5.58 2.58 10.91
CA LYS A 156 5.15 3.76 10.13
C LYS A 156 3.75 4.25 10.45
N SER A 157 3.15 3.72 11.52
CA SER A 157 1.80 4.09 11.94
C SER A 157 1.63 5.58 12.22
N SER A 158 2.64 6.26 12.77
CA SER A 158 2.60 7.71 12.98
C SER A 158 2.45 8.49 11.68
N GLU A 159 3.25 8.15 10.67
CA GLU A 159 3.24 8.80 9.36
C GLU A 159 1.93 8.51 8.62
N LEU A 160 1.40 7.29 8.73
CA LEU A 160 0.10 6.91 8.16
C LEU A 160 -1.06 7.67 8.78
N ARG A 161 -1.08 7.84 10.11
CA ARG A 161 -2.08 8.67 10.81
C ARG A 161 -1.99 10.13 10.40
N SER A 162 -0.78 10.70 10.32
CA SER A 162 -0.60 12.08 9.83
C SER A 162 -1.16 12.25 8.42
N MET A 163 -0.85 11.32 7.52
CA MET A 163 -1.35 11.35 6.15
C MET A 163 -2.89 11.24 6.09
N PHE A 164 -3.49 10.44 6.98
CA PHE A 164 -4.94 10.30 7.08
C PHE A 164 -5.57 11.64 7.49
N THR A 165 -5.10 12.22 8.59
CA THR A 165 -5.58 13.50 9.13
C THR A 165 -5.41 14.62 8.11
N ASP A 166 -4.25 14.73 7.45
CA ASP A 166 -4.00 15.73 6.43
C ASP A 166 -4.94 15.59 5.23
N THR A 167 -5.15 14.36 4.76
CA THR A 167 -6.03 14.08 3.62
C THR A 167 -7.49 14.36 3.98
N LEU A 168 -7.93 13.93 5.17
CA LEU A 168 -9.26 14.21 5.71
C LEU A 168 -9.53 15.71 5.78
N ASN A 169 -8.58 16.48 6.32
CA ASN A 169 -8.69 17.94 6.43
C ASN A 169 -8.80 18.59 5.04
N LYS A 170 -7.98 18.18 4.08
CA LYS A 170 -8.03 18.70 2.70
C LYS A 170 -9.36 18.41 2.00
N VAL A 171 -9.90 17.20 2.15
CA VAL A 171 -11.18 16.81 1.54
C VAL A 171 -12.35 17.55 2.21
N THR A 172 -12.31 17.69 3.53
CA THR A 172 -13.34 18.41 4.30
C THR A 172 -13.35 19.90 3.96
N GLN A 173 -12.18 20.54 3.88
CA GLN A 173 -12.05 21.95 3.47
C GLN A 173 -12.51 22.16 2.01
N GLY A 174 -12.20 21.23 1.10
CA GLY A 174 -12.65 21.29 -0.29
C GLY A 174 -14.17 21.16 -0.48
N CYS A 175 -14.89 20.56 0.48
CA CYS A 175 -16.35 20.47 0.45
C CYS A 175 -17.07 21.75 0.94
N ILE A 176 -16.41 22.58 1.75
CA ILE A 176 -16.99 23.81 2.32
C ILE A 176 -17.08 24.94 1.27
N SER A 177 -16.21 24.94 0.26
CA SER A 177 -16.17 25.98 -0.80
C SER A 177 -17.43 26.05 -1.69
N HIS A 178 -18.30 25.04 -1.68
CA HIS A 178 -19.51 25.02 -2.50
C HIS A 178 -20.78 25.49 -1.75
N THR A 179 -20.70 25.80 -0.46
CA THR A 179 -21.87 26.18 0.36
C THR A 179 -21.68 27.49 1.11
N THR A 180 -21.14 28.53 0.46
CA THR A 180 -21.34 29.91 0.94
C THR A 180 -22.54 30.52 0.23
N LEU A 181 -23.70 30.35 0.86
CA LEU A 181 -24.90 31.13 0.60
C LEU A 181 -24.56 32.63 0.63
N ARG A 182 -24.92 33.34 -0.44
CA ARG A 182 -24.85 34.80 -0.50
C ARG A 182 -25.67 35.40 0.64
N MET A 183 -25.03 36.12 1.55
CA MET A 183 -25.69 37.18 2.30
C MET A 183 -24.86 38.47 2.12
N ILE A 184 -25.50 39.46 1.52
CA ILE A 184 -24.92 40.79 1.22
C ILE A 184 -25.19 41.70 2.43
N GLN A 185 -24.16 42.40 2.94
CA GLN A 185 -24.32 43.74 3.52
C GLN A 185 -23.00 44.55 3.50
N SER A 186 -22.92 45.41 2.47
CA SER A 186 -22.39 46.78 2.35
C SER A 186 -21.19 47.36 3.16
N LEU A 187 -20.24 47.91 2.38
CA LEU A 187 -19.50 49.19 2.51
C LEU A 187 -18.43 49.37 3.64
N THR A 188 -17.14 49.44 3.27
CA THR A 188 -16.33 50.69 3.20
C THR A 188 -14.85 50.50 2.78
N LEU A 189 -14.46 51.30 1.77
CA LEU A 189 -13.19 52.02 1.53
C LEU A 189 -11.83 51.28 1.30
N LYS A 190 -11.18 51.73 0.20
CA LYS A 190 -9.95 51.27 -0.46
C LYS A 190 -8.64 51.56 0.27
N SER A 191 -7.63 50.70 0.05
CA SER A 191 -6.22 51.04 -0.26
C SER A 191 -5.46 49.74 -0.63
N LYS A 192 -5.26 49.42 -1.92
CA LYS A 192 -4.11 49.69 -2.81
C LYS A 192 -2.87 48.78 -2.63
N ASP A 193 -2.72 47.92 -3.65
CA ASP A 193 -1.55 47.27 -4.26
C ASP A 193 -0.57 46.45 -3.41
N SER A 194 -0.61 45.12 -3.62
CA SER A 194 0.56 44.25 -3.63
C SER A 194 0.25 43.00 -4.45
N THR A 195 0.97 42.86 -5.56
CA THR A 195 0.95 41.75 -6.50
C THR A 195 1.14 40.39 -5.81
N SER A 196 0.15 39.51 -5.91
CA SER A 196 0.42 38.06 -5.91
C SER A 196 -0.42 37.41 -7.01
N LYS A 197 0.27 36.99 -8.08
CA LYS A 197 -0.30 36.04 -9.04
C LYS A 197 -0.29 34.66 -8.38
N LEU A 198 -1.18 34.43 -7.42
CA LEU A 198 -1.49 33.07 -6.98
C LEU A 198 -2.59 32.55 -7.89
N LYS A 199 -2.19 32.08 -9.08
CA LYS A 199 -3.01 31.16 -9.86
C LYS A 199 -2.92 29.81 -9.14
N GLU A 200 -3.62 29.71 -8.01
CA GLU A 200 -3.82 28.43 -7.33
C GLU A 200 -4.63 27.55 -8.27
N ARG A 201 -3.95 26.51 -8.74
CA ARG A 201 -4.45 25.53 -9.69
C ARG A 201 -5.51 24.70 -8.98
N ASN A 202 -6.76 25.09 -9.22
CA ASN A 202 -8.00 24.55 -8.68
C ASN A 202 -8.32 23.10 -9.14
N GLU A 203 -7.37 22.15 -9.07
CA GLU A 203 -7.51 20.82 -9.71
C GLU A 203 -6.91 19.62 -8.93
N GLU A 204 -6.75 19.65 -7.60
CA GLU A 204 -6.28 18.45 -6.85
C GLU A 204 -7.35 17.75 -5.99
N VAL A 205 -8.52 18.34 -5.79
CA VAL A 205 -9.59 17.80 -4.92
C VAL A 205 -10.04 16.37 -5.29
N PRO A 206 -10.14 15.95 -6.57
CA PRO A 206 -10.53 14.57 -6.92
C PRO A 206 -9.51 13.53 -6.46
N GLY A 207 -8.21 13.86 -6.47
CA GLY A 207 -7.13 12.96 -6.08
C GLY A 207 -7.12 12.68 -4.58
N TYR A 208 -7.39 13.70 -3.75
CA TYR A 208 -7.47 13.53 -2.30
C TYR A 208 -8.67 12.69 -1.87
N ARG A 209 -9.80 12.76 -2.57
CA ARG A 209 -10.95 11.88 -2.31
C ARG A 209 -10.63 10.40 -2.57
N ALA A 210 -9.99 10.12 -3.70
CA ALA A 210 -9.53 8.76 -4.02
C ALA A 210 -8.49 8.26 -3.01
N LEU A 211 -7.54 9.12 -2.62
CA LEU A 211 -6.55 8.78 -1.60
C LEU A 211 -7.23 8.45 -0.26
N LEU A 212 -8.14 9.31 0.20
CA LEU A 212 -8.90 9.14 1.43
C LEU A 212 -9.67 7.81 1.44
N PHE A 213 -10.37 7.48 0.34
CA PHE A 213 -11.06 6.20 0.20
C PHE A 213 -10.11 5.01 0.40
N TRP A 214 -8.96 5.00 -0.29
CA TRP A 214 -8.00 3.91 -0.15
C TRP A 214 -7.35 3.84 1.23
N MET A 215 -7.16 4.99 1.90
CA MET A 215 -6.70 5.01 3.28
C MET A 215 -7.74 4.39 4.23
N VAL A 216 -9.02 4.72 4.08
CA VAL A 216 -10.09 4.12 4.88
C VAL A 216 -10.19 2.61 4.64
N ARG A 217 -10.11 2.17 3.37
CA ARG A 217 -10.05 0.73 3.04
C ARG A 217 -8.86 0.03 3.68
N LEU A 218 -7.70 0.70 3.72
CA LEU A 218 -6.50 0.15 4.36
C LEU A 218 -6.68 0.00 5.87
N ILE A 219 -7.34 0.96 6.52
CA ILE A 219 -7.68 0.92 7.96
C ILE A 219 -8.67 -0.22 8.23
N HIS A 220 -9.71 -0.36 7.40
CA HIS A 220 -10.67 -1.45 7.50
C HIS A 220 -9.96 -2.82 7.38
N ALA A 221 -9.09 -2.97 6.37
CA ALA A 221 -8.41 -4.23 6.10
C ALA A 221 -7.41 -4.63 7.22
N ASP A 222 -6.68 -3.66 7.78
CA ASP A 222 -5.84 -3.89 8.96
C ASP A 222 -5.78 -2.66 9.89
N PRO A 223 -6.60 -2.64 10.95
CA PRO A 223 -6.62 -1.54 11.91
C PRO A 223 -5.31 -1.37 12.69
N MET A 224 -4.46 -2.41 12.76
CA MET A 224 -3.21 -2.33 13.51
C MET A 224 -2.22 -1.35 12.89
N LEU A 225 -2.38 -1.06 11.60
CA LEU A 225 -1.64 -0.01 10.90
C LEU A 225 -1.82 1.37 11.52
N MET A 226 -2.97 1.65 12.15
CA MET A 226 -3.24 2.94 12.80
C MET A 226 -3.24 2.88 14.31
N LEU A 227 -3.39 1.69 14.91
CA LEU A 227 -3.40 1.52 16.37
C LEU A 227 -2.00 1.24 16.95
N ASN A 228 -1.01 0.87 16.13
CA ASN A 228 0.34 0.67 16.64
C ASN A 228 0.98 1.98 17.12
N ASN A 229 1.45 1.97 18.36
CA ASN A 229 2.06 3.10 19.05
C ASN A 229 3.26 2.66 19.91
N GLN A 230 4.09 1.75 19.38
CA GLN A 230 5.25 1.22 20.12
C GLN A 230 6.12 2.35 20.70
N GLY A 231 6.37 2.28 22.01
CA GLY A 231 7.23 3.21 22.73
C GLY A 231 6.61 4.57 23.09
N LYS A 232 5.31 4.78 22.84
CA LYS A 232 4.56 5.98 23.25
C LYS A 232 3.96 5.81 24.65
N ALA A 233 3.76 6.93 25.36
CA ALA A 233 3.09 6.91 26.67
C ALA A 233 1.57 6.72 26.51
N GLY A 234 0.90 6.06 27.45
CA GLY A 234 -0.53 5.71 27.33
C GLY A 234 -1.47 6.87 26.96
N HIS A 235 -1.21 8.10 27.44
CA HIS A 235 -1.99 9.29 27.06
C HIS A 235 -1.81 9.70 25.58
N GLU A 236 -0.60 9.56 25.02
CA GLU A 236 -0.36 9.80 23.59
C GLU A 236 -1.02 8.72 22.72
N ILE A 237 -0.99 7.47 23.19
CA ILE A 237 -1.66 6.33 22.53
C ILE A 237 -3.16 6.60 22.48
N GLN A 238 -3.74 6.95 23.63
CA GLN A 238 -5.15 7.31 23.75
C GLN A 238 -5.53 8.46 22.81
N SER A 239 -4.77 9.56 22.81
CA SER A 239 -5.03 10.71 21.93
C SER A 239 -5.03 10.30 20.45
N SER A 240 -4.04 9.50 20.04
CA SER A 240 -3.91 9.02 18.66
C SER A 240 -5.09 8.14 18.25
N THR A 241 -5.55 7.27 19.15
CA THR A 241 -6.70 6.39 18.90
C THR A 241 -8.01 7.19 18.81
N LEU A 242 -8.22 8.15 19.72
CA LEU A 242 -9.41 9.00 19.70
C LEU A 242 -9.45 9.88 18.44
N GLU A 243 -8.33 10.47 18.03
CA GLU A 243 -8.25 11.25 16.79
C GLU A 243 -8.60 10.42 15.55
N LEU A 244 -8.10 9.19 15.47
CA LEU A 244 -8.43 8.27 14.39
C LEU A 244 -9.93 7.96 14.34
N ILE A 245 -10.50 7.57 15.48
CA ILE A 245 -11.92 7.20 15.58
C ILE A 245 -12.80 8.41 15.23
N ASN A 246 -12.51 9.58 15.80
CA ASN A 246 -13.23 10.81 15.50
C ASN A 246 -13.12 11.19 14.02
N GLY A 247 -11.95 10.99 13.41
CA GLY A 247 -11.75 11.20 11.98
C GLY A 247 -12.63 10.28 11.13
N LEU A 248 -12.71 8.99 11.44
CA LEU A 248 -13.60 8.06 10.73
C LEU A 248 -15.09 8.37 10.96
N VAL A 249 -15.48 8.69 12.19
CA VAL A 249 -16.86 9.10 12.51
C VAL A 249 -17.25 10.35 11.72
N SER A 250 -16.33 11.31 11.54
CA SER A 250 -16.58 12.50 10.73
C SER A 250 -16.88 12.16 9.26
N LEU A 251 -16.27 11.10 8.71
CA LEU A 251 -16.49 10.64 7.34
C LEU A 251 -17.86 10.00 7.15
N VAL A 252 -18.34 9.25 8.15
CA VAL A 252 -19.69 8.65 8.13
C VAL A 252 -20.77 9.72 7.95
N HIS A 253 -20.56 10.90 8.51
CA HIS A 253 -21.50 12.01 8.43
C HIS A 253 -21.33 12.90 7.18
N GLN A 254 -20.43 12.57 6.25
CA GLN A 254 -20.25 13.37 5.03
C GLN A 254 -21.19 12.93 3.88
N PRO A 255 -22.16 13.77 3.46
CA PRO A 255 -23.13 13.40 2.43
C PRO A 255 -22.55 13.39 1.01
N THR A 256 -21.34 13.92 0.81
CA THR A 256 -20.73 14.10 -0.52
C THR A 256 -19.94 12.88 -1.01
N MET A 257 -19.72 11.88 -0.16
CA MET A 257 -18.89 10.70 -0.46
C MET A 257 -19.48 9.43 0.16
N PRO A 258 -20.60 8.89 -0.37
CA PRO A 258 -21.31 7.76 0.22
C PRO A 258 -20.44 6.49 0.29
N ASP A 259 -19.59 6.23 -0.71
CA ASP A 259 -18.70 5.06 -0.72
C ASP A 259 -17.64 5.14 0.39
N VAL A 260 -17.12 6.34 0.68
CA VAL A 260 -16.15 6.57 1.76
C VAL A 260 -16.85 6.46 3.12
N ALA A 261 -18.07 6.98 3.25
CA ALA A 261 -18.86 6.89 4.46
C ALA A 261 -19.20 5.44 4.82
N GLN A 262 -19.61 4.63 3.82
CA GLN A 262 -19.87 3.21 4.01
C GLN A 262 -18.62 2.47 4.48
N GLU A 263 -17.48 2.67 3.80
CA GLU A 263 -16.24 2.01 4.19
C GLU A 263 -15.75 2.46 5.58
N ALA A 264 -15.93 3.74 5.93
CA ALA A 264 -15.59 4.25 7.26
C ALA A 264 -16.44 3.60 8.36
N MET A 265 -17.71 3.33 8.08
CA MET A 265 -18.58 2.59 9.00
C MET A 265 -18.07 1.15 9.21
N GLU A 266 -17.72 0.43 8.14
CA GLU A 266 -17.14 -0.92 8.26
C GLU A 266 -15.80 -0.91 9.01
N ALA A 267 -14.94 0.08 8.74
CA ALA A 267 -13.68 0.27 9.45
C ALA A 267 -13.90 0.50 10.95
N LEU A 268 -14.90 1.30 11.32
CA LEU A 268 -15.30 1.53 12.71
C LEU A 268 -15.79 0.25 13.36
N LEU A 269 -16.63 -0.55 12.68
CA LEU A 269 -17.11 -1.84 13.21
C LEU A 269 -15.94 -2.78 13.54
N VAL A 270 -14.95 -2.88 12.65
CA VAL A 270 -13.75 -3.70 12.88
C VAL A 270 -12.91 -3.13 14.03
N LEU A 271 -12.74 -1.81 14.10
CA LEU A 271 -12.00 -1.15 15.18
C LEU A 271 -12.63 -1.38 16.56
N HIS A 272 -13.95 -1.51 16.65
CA HIS A 272 -14.71 -1.74 17.88
C HIS A 272 -14.87 -3.23 18.24
N GLN A 273 -14.19 -4.14 17.53
CA GLN A 273 -14.13 -5.53 17.97
C GLN A 273 -13.39 -5.63 19.32
N PRO A 274 -13.79 -6.53 20.23
CA PRO A 274 -13.19 -6.65 21.56
C PRO A 274 -11.67 -6.79 21.52
N GLU A 275 -11.15 -7.59 20.59
CA GLU A 275 -9.72 -7.85 20.41
C GLU A 275 -8.94 -6.59 19.97
N LYS A 276 -9.62 -5.64 19.32
CA LYS A 276 -9.03 -4.36 18.89
C LYS A 276 -9.13 -3.30 19.98
N ILE A 277 -10.19 -3.31 20.78
CA ILE A 277 -10.35 -2.38 21.92
C ILE A 277 -9.21 -2.57 22.93
N GLU A 278 -8.75 -3.80 23.17
CA GLU A 278 -7.63 -4.09 24.07
C GLU A 278 -6.34 -3.35 23.69
N VAL A 279 -6.14 -3.07 22.40
CA VAL A 279 -4.93 -2.41 21.86
C VAL A 279 -5.13 -0.90 21.61
N TRP A 280 -6.33 -0.36 21.86
CA TRP A 280 -6.59 1.10 21.75
C TRP A 280 -5.75 1.91 22.72
N ASN A 281 -5.55 1.37 23.93
CA ASN A 281 -4.63 1.84 24.94
C ASN A 281 -4.36 0.68 25.90
N PRO A 282 -3.21 -0.02 25.80
CA PRO A 282 -2.92 -1.19 26.63
C PRO A 282 -2.90 -0.89 28.14
N GLU A 283 -2.67 0.37 28.54
CA GLU A 283 -2.65 0.78 29.95
C GLU A 283 -4.07 0.97 30.53
N ALA A 284 -5.04 1.35 29.69
CA ALA A 284 -6.40 1.68 30.12
C ALA A 284 -7.45 1.51 29.00
N PRO A 285 -7.61 0.29 28.44
CA PRO A 285 -8.40 0.09 27.22
C PRO A 285 -9.89 0.40 27.43
N ILE A 286 -10.44 0.04 28.60
CA ILE A 286 -11.84 0.31 28.93
C ILE A 286 -12.13 1.81 29.12
N ASN A 287 -11.20 2.56 29.70
CA ASN A 287 -11.37 4.00 29.88
C ASN A 287 -11.33 4.70 28.53
N THR A 288 -10.38 4.32 27.67
CA THR A 288 -10.31 4.83 26.30
C THR A 288 -11.54 4.48 25.47
N PHE A 289 -12.14 3.30 25.68
CA PHE A 289 -13.41 2.94 25.06
C PHE A 289 -14.55 3.87 25.46
N TRP A 290 -14.72 4.16 26.75
CA TRP A 290 -15.78 5.06 27.24
C TRP A 290 -15.57 6.53 26.87
N ASP A 291 -14.34 6.92 26.55
CA ASP A 291 -14.01 8.29 26.10
C ASP A 291 -14.38 8.53 24.63
N VAL A 292 -14.60 7.48 23.83
CA VAL A 292 -15.21 7.59 22.51
C VAL A 292 -16.69 7.93 22.68
N ARG A 293 -17.09 9.12 22.23
CA ARG A 293 -18.46 9.64 22.33
C ARG A 293 -19.08 9.90 20.98
#